data_AF-A0A3S8RSK9-F1
#
_entry.id   AF-A0A3S8RSK9-F1
#
_cell.length_a   1.000
_cell.length_b   1.000
_cell.length_c   1.000
_cell.angle_alpha   90.00
_cell.angle_beta   90.00
_cell.angle_gamma   90.00
#
_symmetry.space_group_name_H-M   'P 1'
#
loop_
_entity.id
_entity.type
_entity.pdbx_description
1 polymer ?
#
loop_
_entity_poly.entity_id
_entity_poly.type
_entity_poly.pdbx_seq_one_letter_code
_entity_poly.pdbx_strand_id
1 'polypeptide(L)'
;MFHKKKVRIAIIVTLLYCFALVGMYSYEYYFKDVWFINKLEALKLNELDNNLTYSLDELSVTDDGFIQLTGWTFINGMSSKDQKVVVKLYTDNETEYLFADSLKREDVTRAYNNEANYDNSGFVVKLKKSQLNNEVYRIGIYLENKGRQVYIDTESIIYREAQQIAIEHLSNEVNLTLDLEQREMKYSIDAVEEKKFGFEMVGWSFAKNIDMRNSSIYILLDNGKDHKLIFDSFKVIREDVKQKFGSDHLDQTGFVVRIPYDLLDDESKYKTSIVIRNNKKDSILITDRVIEKSMLRAE
;
A
#
# COMPACT_ATOMS: atom_id res chain seq x y z
N MET A 1 65.20 22.17 -17.05
CA MET A 1 63.98 22.67 -17.73
C MET A 1 62.97 21.57 -18.07
N PHE A 2 63.40 20.40 -18.57
CA PHE A 2 62.52 19.28 -18.95
C PHE A 2 61.66 18.69 -17.83
N HIS A 3 62.18 18.58 -16.60
CA HIS A 3 61.44 17.99 -15.47
C HIS A 3 60.19 18.79 -15.11
N LYS A 4 60.28 20.13 -15.08
CA LYS A 4 59.13 21.02 -14.81
C LYS A 4 58.01 20.89 -15.87
N LYS A 5 58.35 20.62 -17.12
CA LYS A 5 57.37 20.44 -18.21
C LYS A 5 56.60 19.12 -18.06
N LYS A 6 57.29 18.02 -17.71
CA LYS A 6 56.66 16.72 -17.46
C LYS A 6 55.72 16.77 -16.25
N VAL A 7 56.13 17.42 -15.16
CA VAL A 7 55.29 17.62 -13.97
C VAL A 7 54.02 18.41 -14.29
N ARG A 8 54.12 19.50 -15.07
CA ARG A 8 52.93 20.28 -15.50
C ARG A 8 51.97 19.46 -16.36
N ILE A 9 52.49 18.66 -17.30
CA ILE A 9 51.65 17.80 -18.14
C ILE A 9 50.93 16.76 -17.28
N ALA A 10 51.64 16.12 -16.34
CA ALA A 10 51.04 15.14 -15.44
C ALA A 10 49.90 15.75 -14.61
N ILE A 11 50.11 16.95 -14.04
CA ILE A 11 49.06 17.66 -13.28
C ILE A 11 47.83 17.94 -14.15
N ILE A 12 48.01 18.41 -15.38
CA ILE A 12 46.89 18.69 -16.30
C ILE A 12 46.11 17.41 -16.63
N VAL A 13 46.81 16.31 -16.92
CA VAL A 13 46.17 15.02 -17.22
C VAL A 13 45.40 14.50 -16.01
N THR A 14 45.98 14.58 -14.80
CA THR A 14 45.28 14.19 -13.57
C THR A 14 44.03 15.03 -13.32
N LEU A 15 44.11 16.36 -13.52
CA LEU A 15 42.94 17.24 -13.37
C LEU A 15 41.84 16.92 -14.38
N LEU A 16 42.19 16.67 -15.65
CA LEU A 16 41.21 16.26 -16.67
C LEU A 16 40.55 14.92 -16.33
N TYR A 17 41.32 13.97 -15.81
CA TYR A 17 40.79 12.69 -15.36
C TYR A 17 39.82 12.87 -14.18
N CYS A 18 40.18 13.69 -13.18
CA CYS A 18 39.28 14.01 -12.07
C CYS A 18 37.99 14.70 -12.56
N PHE A 19 38.08 15.66 -13.49
CA PHE A 19 36.90 16.30 -14.08
C PHE A 19 36.01 15.31 -14.83
N ALA A 20 36.59 14.37 -15.58
CA ALA A 20 35.84 13.33 -16.26
C ALA A 20 35.12 12.41 -15.26
N LEU A 21 35.77 12.01 -14.16
CA LEU A 21 35.14 11.21 -13.11
C LEU A 21 33.99 11.95 -12.42
N VAL A 22 34.17 13.23 -12.08
CA VAL A 22 33.10 14.06 -11.49
C VAL A 22 31.94 14.22 -12.46
N GLY A 23 32.22 14.44 -13.74
CA GLY A 23 31.21 14.56 -14.79
C GLY A 23 30.42 13.26 -14.99
N MET A 24 31.10 12.12 -15.04
CA MET A 24 30.47 10.79 -15.12
C MET A 24 29.61 10.51 -13.89
N TYR A 25 30.12 10.78 -12.68
CA TYR A 25 29.37 10.59 -11.45
C TYR A 25 28.13 11.50 -11.38
N SER A 26 28.28 12.76 -11.78
CA SER A 26 27.17 13.72 -11.83
C SER A 26 26.11 13.31 -12.85
N TYR A 27 26.53 12.78 -14.01
CA TYR A 27 25.63 12.26 -15.03
C TYR A 27 24.87 11.03 -14.54
N GLU A 28 25.57 10.06 -13.95
CA GLU A 28 24.94 8.84 -13.44
C GLU A 28 23.94 9.13 -12.33
N TYR A 29 24.22 10.09 -11.46
CA TYR A 29 23.34 10.43 -10.34
C TYR A 29 22.18 11.33 -10.77
N TYR A 30 22.45 12.51 -11.33
CA TYR A 30 21.39 13.49 -11.60
C TYR A 30 20.58 13.21 -12.87
N PHE A 31 21.25 12.87 -13.97
CA PHE A 31 20.54 12.74 -15.25
C PHE A 31 19.69 11.47 -15.32
N LYS A 32 20.15 10.38 -14.69
CA LYS A 32 19.45 9.11 -14.74
C LYS A 32 18.14 9.16 -13.94
N ASP A 33 18.17 9.73 -12.74
CA ASP A 33 16.99 9.83 -11.88
C ASP A 33 15.98 10.82 -12.45
N VAL A 34 16.42 12.00 -12.90
CA VAL A 34 15.54 12.99 -13.55
C VAL A 34 14.92 12.41 -14.83
N TRP A 35 15.69 11.73 -15.66
CA TRP A 35 15.14 11.06 -16.85
C TRP A 35 14.12 9.98 -16.48
N PHE A 36 14.39 9.20 -15.42
CA PHE A 36 13.48 8.16 -14.96
C PHE A 36 12.20 8.74 -14.35
N ILE A 37 12.30 9.83 -13.58
CA ILE A 37 11.13 10.55 -13.04
C ILE A 37 10.28 11.08 -14.19
N ASN A 38 10.89 11.75 -15.18
CA ASN A 38 10.16 12.22 -16.37
C ASN A 38 9.50 11.05 -17.12
N LYS A 39 10.16 9.88 -17.16
CA LYS A 39 9.57 8.64 -17.70
C LYS A 39 8.36 8.22 -16.87
N LEU A 40 8.44 8.19 -15.54
CA LEU A 40 7.32 7.82 -14.66
C LEU A 40 6.15 8.79 -14.78
N GLU A 41 6.40 10.10 -14.84
CA GLU A 41 5.36 11.12 -15.01
C GLU A 41 4.66 11.01 -16.38
N ALA A 42 5.38 10.59 -17.41
CA ALA A 42 4.80 10.32 -18.73
C ALA A 42 4.00 9.00 -18.76
N LEU A 43 4.21 8.09 -17.79
CA LEU A 43 3.42 6.88 -17.67
C LEU A 43 2.09 7.20 -17.00
N LYS A 44 1.01 6.71 -17.61
CA LYS A 44 -0.29 6.66 -16.94
C LYS A 44 -0.29 5.49 -15.96
N LEU A 45 0.31 5.70 -14.79
CA LEU A 45 0.56 4.63 -13.81
C LEU A 45 -0.71 3.86 -13.42
N ASN A 46 -1.86 4.55 -13.38
CA ASN A 46 -3.18 3.96 -13.12
C ASN A 46 -3.69 2.99 -14.21
N GLU A 47 -3.09 3.00 -15.40
CA GLU A 47 -3.41 2.07 -16.49
C GLU A 47 -2.47 0.84 -16.51
N LEU A 48 -1.47 0.78 -15.62
CA LEU A 48 -0.56 -0.36 -15.53
C LEU A 48 -1.22 -1.55 -14.82
N ASP A 49 -0.64 -2.74 -15.03
CA ASP A 49 -1.13 -3.99 -14.44
C ASP A 49 -0.92 -4.00 -12.91
N ASN A 50 -1.97 -4.40 -12.18
CA ASN A 50 -2.00 -4.50 -10.72
C ASN A 50 -1.59 -5.89 -10.20
N ASN A 51 -0.98 -6.76 -11.02
CA ASN A 51 -0.50 -8.09 -10.62
C ASN A 51 0.79 -8.06 -9.78
N LEU A 52 0.74 -7.26 -8.72
CA LEU A 52 1.82 -7.04 -7.77
C LEU A 52 1.33 -7.48 -6.39
N THR A 53 2.19 -8.18 -5.64
CA THR A 53 1.94 -8.54 -4.25
C THR A 53 2.93 -7.79 -3.37
N TYR A 54 2.44 -7.13 -2.33
CA TYR A 54 3.25 -6.24 -1.50
C TYR A 54 2.87 -6.31 -0.02
N SER A 55 3.75 -5.75 0.80
CA SER A 55 3.45 -5.28 2.14
C SER A 55 4.31 -4.06 2.48
N LEU A 56 3.75 -3.18 3.30
CA LEU A 56 4.47 -2.10 3.96
C LEU A 56 4.71 -2.56 5.40
N ASP A 57 5.97 -2.75 5.77
CA ASP A 57 6.32 -3.42 7.03
C ASP A 57 6.49 -2.39 8.16
N GLU A 58 7.33 -1.38 7.95
CA GLU A 58 7.71 -0.44 9.01
C GLU A 58 7.91 0.95 8.46
N LEU A 59 7.36 1.94 9.19
CA LEU A 59 7.70 3.35 9.06
C LEU A 59 8.39 3.81 10.35
N SER A 60 9.63 4.29 10.25
CA SER A 60 10.40 4.77 11.41
C SER A 60 11.20 6.02 11.09
N VAL A 61 11.64 6.72 12.14
CA VAL A 61 12.56 7.85 12.03
C VAL A 61 13.93 7.39 12.48
N THR A 62 14.92 7.51 11.61
CA THR A 62 16.31 7.13 11.88
C THR A 62 17.02 8.20 12.71
N ASP A 63 18.13 7.82 13.37
CA ASP A 63 18.90 8.73 14.25
C ASP A 63 19.44 9.98 13.52
N ASP A 64 19.67 9.88 12.21
CA ASP A 64 20.08 10.97 11.32
C ASP A 64 18.89 11.81 10.81
N GLY A 65 17.67 11.56 11.30
CA GLY A 65 16.48 12.38 11.07
C GLY A 65 15.74 12.10 9.76
N PHE A 66 16.03 11.00 9.09
CA PHE A 66 15.28 10.55 7.91
C PHE A 66 14.07 9.74 8.34
N ILE A 67 13.00 9.83 7.55
CA ILE A 67 11.89 8.89 7.62
C ILE A 67 12.26 7.73 6.72
N GLN A 68 12.22 6.52 7.27
CA GLN A 68 12.51 5.28 6.57
C GLN A 68 11.21 4.47 6.45
N LEU A 69 10.85 4.11 5.23
CA LEU A 69 9.78 3.16 4.95
C LEU A 69 10.40 1.88 4.39
N THR A 70 10.06 0.75 5.00
CA THR A 70 10.47 -0.58 4.54
C THR A 70 9.26 -1.42 4.16
N GLY A 71 9.49 -2.38 3.28
CA GLY A 71 8.47 -3.31 2.86
C GLY A 71 9.04 -4.34 1.90
N TRP A 72 8.14 -5.05 1.22
CA TRP A 72 8.49 -5.93 0.13
C TRP A 72 7.43 -5.89 -0.96
N THR A 73 7.86 -6.15 -2.19
CA THR A 73 6.97 -6.22 -3.35
C THR A 73 7.56 -7.12 -4.43
N PHE A 74 6.71 -7.83 -5.17
CA PHE A 74 7.10 -8.62 -6.34
C PHE A 74 5.92 -8.82 -7.31
N ILE A 75 6.26 -9.22 -8.55
CA ILE A 75 5.30 -9.68 -9.55
C ILE A 75 5.13 -11.19 -9.39
N ASN A 76 3.88 -11.65 -9.25
CA ASN A 76 3.58 -13.07 -9.08
C ASN A 76 4.19 -13.92 -10.20
N GLY A 77 4.94 -14.96 -9.80
CA GLY A 77 5.59 -15.91 -10.72
C GLY A 77 6.86 -15.38 -11.40
N MET A 78 7.39 -14.22 -10.99
CA MET A 78 8.59 -13.63 -11.57
C MET A 78 9.66 -13.37 -10.50
N SER A 79 10.87 -13.89 -10.71
CA SER A 79 11.97 -13.65 -9.76
C SER A 79 12.28 -12.17 -9.58
N SER A 80 12.50 -11.74 -8.33
CA SER A 80 12.76 -10.34 -7.96
C SER A 80 14.21 -9.87 -8.19
N LYS A 81 15.09 -10.73 -8.73
CA LYS A 81 16.54 -10.43 -8.84
C LYS A 81 16.87 -9.12 -9.55
N ASP A 82 16.13 -8.79 -10.62
CA ASP A 82 16.40 -7.63 -11.47
C ASP A 82 15.36 -6.52 -11.27
N GLN A 83 14.60 -6.58 -10.17
CA GLN A 83 13.52 -5.62 -9.93
C GLN A 83 14.04 -4.26 -9.49
N LYS A 84 13.34 -3.22 -9.90
CA LYS A 84 13.51 -1.86 -9.41
C LYS A 84 12.20 -1.40 -8.81
N VAL A 85 12.26 -0.90 -7.59
CA VAL A 85 11.10 -0.41 -6.85
C VAL A 85 11.22 1.09 -6.70
N VAL A 86 10.14 1.80 -7.00
CA VAL A 86 9.99 3.22 -6.71
C VAL A 86 8.72 3.41 -5.90
N VAL A 87 8.85 4.04 -4.74
CA VAL A 87 7.72 4.45 -3.92
C VAL A 87 7.30 5.84 -4.38
N LYS A 88 6.05 5.98 -4.78
CA LYS A 88 5.44 7.26 -5.11
C LYS A 88 4.71 7.77 -3.86
N LEU A 89 5.15 8.90 -3.31
CA LEU A 89 4.39 9.63 -2.30
C LEU A 89 3.67 10.78 -2.99
N TYR A 90 2.36 10.92 -2.81
CA TYR A 90 1.64 11.95 -3.55
C TYR A 90 0.43 12.50 -2.80
N THR A 91 0.15 13.76 -3.07
CA THR A 91 -1.10 14.47 -2.74
C THR A 91 -1.77 14.90 -4.04
N ASP A 92 -2.85 15.67 -3.97
CA ASP A 92 -3.46 16.24 -5.18
C ASP A 92 -2.55 17.26 -5.88
N ASN A 93 -1.60 17.85 -5.13
CA ASN A 93 -0.77 18.97 -5.60
C ASN A 93 0.72 18.63 -5.69
N GLU A 94 1.19 17.60 -4.99
CA GLU A 94 2.60 17.25 -4.89
C GLU A 94 2.80 15.77 -5.19
N THR A 95 3.93 15.44 -5.82
CA THR A 95 4.35 14.04 -6.01
C THR A 95 5.86 13.96 -5.84
N GLU A 96 6.29 13.02 -5.01
CA GLU A 96 7.68 12.68 -4.77
C GLU A 96 7.92 11.21 -5.15
N TYR A 97 9.00 10.96 -5.89
CA TYR A 97 9.40 9.61 -6.28
C TYR A 97 10.66 9.19 -5.51
N LEU A 98 10.52 8.18 -4.67
CA LEU A 98 11.58 7.65 -3.84
C LEU A 98 12.11 6.34 -4.43
N PHE A 99 13.32 6.39 -4.97
CA PHE A 99 14.02 5.20 -5.47
C PHE A 99 14.44 4.33 -4.29
N ALA A 100 14.03 3.06 -4.32
CA ALA A 100 14.28 2.17 -3.19
C ALA A 100 15.59 1.39 -3.36
N ASP A 101 16.30 1.23 -2.25
CA ASP A 101 17.38 0.25 -2.15
C ASP A 101 16.78 -1.14 -1.91
N SER A 102 17.39 -2.17 -2.51
CA SER A 102 16.93 -3.55 -2.37
C SER A 102 17.35 -4.14 -1.01
N LEU A 103 16.40 -4.80 -0.34
CA LEU A 103 16.63 -5.57 0.88
C LEU A 103 16.40 -7.06 0.62
N LYS A 104 17.21 -7.90 1.29
CA LYS A 104 17.06 -9.35 1.22
C LYS A 104 15.89 -9.83 2.07
N ARG A 105 15.00 -10.64 1.47
CA ARG A 105 13.76 -11.17 2.07
C ARG A 105 13.52 -12.64 1.70
N GLU A 106 14.38 -13.51 2.21
CA GLU A 106 14.27 -14.97 2.02
C GLU A 106 13.01 -15.54 2.70
N ASP A 107 12.50 -14.86 3.73
CA ASP A 107 11.21 -15.15 4.35
C ASP A 107 10.04 -15.02 3.36
N VAL A 108 10.08 -14.03 2.46
CA VAL A 108 9.04 -13.85 1.43
C VAL A 108 9.07 -15.00 0.42
N THR A 109 10.26 -15.40 -0.05
CA THR A 109 10.40 -16.58 -0.93
C THR A 109 9.83 -17.84 -0.28
N ARG A 110 10.16 -18.07 1.00
CA ARG A 110 9.65 -19.24 1.76
C ARG A 110 8.13 -19.20 1.95
N ALA A 111 7.55 -18.03 2.18
CA ALA A 111 6.12 -17.87 2.40
C ALA A 111 5.29 -18.12 1.13
N TYR A 112 5.76 -17.65 -0.03
CA TYR A 112 4.98 -17.71 -1.26
C TYR A 112 5.27 -18.94 -2.14
N ASN A 113 6.39 -19.65 -1.93
CA ASN A 113 6.75 -20.97 -2.47
C ASN A 113 6.16 -21.34 -3.85
N ASN A 114 6.16 -20.41 -4.81
CA ASN A 114 5.49 -20.53 -6.11
C ASN A 114 6.51 -20.51 -7.26
N GLU A 115 7.60 -21.27 -7.11
CA GLU A 115 8.62 -21.54 -8.14
C GLU A 115 9.47 -20.33 -8.58
N ALA A 116 9.28 -19.14 -8.01
CA ALA A 116 10.11 -17.97 -8.24
C ALA A 116 10.92 -17.58 -6.98
N ASN A 117 12.12 -17.03 -7.20
CA ASN A 117 12.95 -16.48 -6.13
C ASN A 117 12.58 -15.01 -5.88
N TYR A 118 12.07 -14.72 -4.68
CA TYR A 118 11.70 -13.39 -4.22
C TYR A 118 12.69 -12.79 -3.21
N ASP A 119 13.91 -13.30 -3.13
CA ASP A 119 14.86 -12.91 -2.08
C ASP A 119 15.24 -11.42 -2.19
N ASN A 120 15.08 -10.78 -3.35
CA ASN A 120 15.33 -9.34 -3.53
C ASN A 120 14.03 -8.52 -3.59
N SER A 121 12.93 -9.06 -3.06
CA SER A 121 11.62 -8.39 -3.05
C SER A 121 11.56 -7.23 -2.06
N GLY A 122 12.42 -7.25 -1.03
CA GLY A 122 12.48 -6.22 -0.02
C GLY A 122 12.95 -4.88 -0.58
N PHE A 123 12.42 -3.81 -0.01
CA PHE A 123 12.80 -2.46 -0.35
C PHE A 123 12.92 -1.57 0.89
N VAL A 124 13.77 -0.56 0.80
CA VAL A 124 13.83 0.54 1.75
C VAL A 124 13.94 1.86 1.00
N VAL A 125 13.10 2.82 1.39
CA VAL A 125 13.20 4.21 0.94
C VAL A 125 13.47 5.11 2.13
N LYS A 126 14.24 6.17 1.89
CA LYS A 126 14.53 7.21 2.88
C LYS A 126 14.12 8.55 2.32
N LEU A 127 13.45 9.34 3.14
CA LEU A 127 13.03 10.69 2.79
C LEU A 127 13.40 11.64 3.95
N LYS A 128 13.77 12.88 3.67
CA LYS A 128 14.05 13.84 4.74
C LYS A 128 12.73 14.30 5.34
N LYS A 129 12.62 14.35 6.67
CA LYS A 129 11.41 14.85 7.36
C LYS A 129 11.00 16.28 6.92
N SER A 130 11.93 17.08 6.42
CA SER A 130 11.67 18.42 5.88
C SER A 130 10.99 18.43 4.51
N GLN A 131 11.00 17.31 3.78
CA GLN A 131 10.32 17.16 2.50
C GLN A 131 8.84 16.81 2.68
N LEU A 132 8.43 16.25 3.82
CA LEU A 132 7.01 16.15 4.17
C LEU A 132 6.56 17.46 4.81
N ASN A 133 5.67 18.15 4.10
CA ASN A 133 4.87 19.22 4.68
C ASN A 133 3.86 18.64 5.72
N ASN A 134 2.87 19.42 6.15
CA ASN A 134 1.84 18.96 7.08
C ASN A 134 0.63 18.32 6.36
N GLU A 135 0.79 17.86 5.12
CA GLU A 135 -0.24 17.17 4.35
C GLU A 135 -0.26 15.66 4.62
N VAL A 136 -1.23 15.00 3.99
CA VAL A 136 -1.43 13.55 4.01
C VAL A 136 -1.01 13.01 2.66
N TYR A 137 0.06 12.24 2.63
CA TYR A 137 0.59 11.67 1.39
C TYR A 137 0.07 10.25 1.21
N ARG A 138 -0.52 9.97 0.06
CA ARG A 138 -0.83 8.61 -0.39
C ARG A 138 0.43 7.92 -0.89
N ILE A 139 0.47 6.59 -0.76
CA ILE A 139 1.62 5.76 -1.12
C ILE A 139 1.24 4.87 -2.30
N GLY A 140 1.95 4.99 -3.41
CA GLY A 140 1.93 4.04 -4.52
C GLY A 140 3.26 3.29 -4.65
N ILE A 141 3.22 2.08 -5.20
CA ILE A 141 4.42 1.30 -5.52
C ILE A 141 4.46 1.07 -7.03
N TYR A 142 5.50 1.58 -7.66
CA TYR A 142 5.88 1.22 -9.02
C TYR A 142 6.99 0.18 -9.00
N LEU A 143 6.85 -0.86 -9.82
CA LEU A 143 7.87 -1.89 -9.95
C LEU A 143 8.15 -2.19 -11.43
N GLU A 144 9.43 -2.18 -11.78
CA GLU A 144 9.93 -2.61 -13.09
C GLU A 144 10.78 -3.87 -12.92
N ASN A 145 10.46 -4.94 -13.64
CA ASN A 145 11.23 -6.18 -13.62
C ASN A 145 11.30 -6.79 -15.03
N LYS A 146 12.51 -6.91 -15.57
CA LYS A 146 12.78 -7.44 -16.93
C LYS A 146 11.89 -6.81 -18.03
N GLY A 147 11.66 -5.51 -17.92
CA GLY A 147 10.84 -4.74 -18.88
C GLY A 147 9.32 -4.81 -18.63
N ARG A 148 8.83 -5.66 -17.72
CA ARG A 148 7.45 -5.58 -17.23
C ARG A 148 7.36 -4.46 -16.21
N GLN A 149 6.34 -3.62 -16.36
CA GLN A 149 6.06 -2.49 -15.49
C GLN A 149 4.68 -2.71 -14.86
N VAL A 150 4.61 -2.54 -13.56
CA VAL A 150 3.39 -2.67 -12.77
C VAL A 150 3.34 -1.51 -11.79
N TYR A 151 2.13 -1.09 -11.44
CA TYR A 151 1.89 -0.09 -10.41
C TYR A 151 0.74 -0.57 -9.54
N ILE A 152 0.81 -0.26 -8.25
CA ILE A 152 -0.30 -0.44 -7.35
C ILE A 152 -0.41 0.80 -6.47
N ASP A 153 -1.63 1.30 -6.32
CA ASP A 153 -1.92 2.17 -5.20
C ASP A 153 -2.06 1.33 -3.95
N THR A 154 -1.33 1.70 -2.89
CA THR A 154 -1.34 0.89 -1.68
C THR A 154 -2.48 1.27 -0.75
N GLU A 155 -3.25 2.33 -1.07
CA GLU A 155 -4.25 2.94 -0.17
C GLU A 155 -3.74 3.27 1.23
N SER A 156 -2.42 3.33 1.36
CA SER A 156 -1.75 3.69 2.59
C SER A 156 -1.42 5.16 2.53
N ILE A 157 -1.58 5.81 3.67
CA ILE A 157 -1.27 7.22 3.85
C ILE A 157 -0.15 7.37 4.86
N ILE A 158 0.76 8.30 4.60
CA ILE A 158 1.72 8.83 5.55
C ILE A 158 1.29 10.23 5.94
N TYR A 159 1.24 10.48 7.23
CA TYR A 159 0.86 11.79 7.76
C TYR A 159 1.62 12.11 9.04
N ARG A 160 1.63 13.40 9.38
CA ARG A 160 2.18 13.87 10.65
C ARG A 160 1.12 13.81 11.74
N GLU A 161 1.47 13.20 12.87
CA GLU A 161 0.69 13.20 14.09
C GLU A 161 1.53 13.81 15.22
N ALA A 162 1.17 15.04 15.60
CA ALA A 162 1.98 15.88 16.48
C ALA A 162 3.45 15.95 16.02
N GLN A 163 4.38 15.33 16.76
CA GLN A 163 5.81 15.31 16.43
C GLN A 163 6.27 14.03 15.72
N GLN A 164 5.37 13.05 15.56
CA GLN A 164 5.64 11.75 14.97
C GLN A 164 5.08 11.68 13.54
N ILE A 165 5.57 10.71 12.79
CA ILE A 165 5.04 10.37 11.46
C ILE A 165 4.37 9.00 11.63
N ALA A 166 3.15 8.89 11.13
CA ALA A 166 2.36 7.68 11.17
C ALA A 166 2.08 7.19 9.75
N ILE A 167 1.86 5.88 9.64
CA ILE A 167 1.30 5.24 8.45
C ILE A 167 -0.03 4.61 8.81
N GLU A 168 -1.02 4.77 7.96
CA GLU A 168 -2.32 4.13 8.09
C GLU A 168 -2.74 3.57 6.75
N HIS A 169 -3.31 2.36 6.76
CA HIS A 169 -3.78 1.70 5.55
C HIS A 169 -5.30 1.75 5.51
N LEU A 170 -5.88 2.33 4.46
CA LEU A 170 -7.31 2.56 4.28
C LEU A 170 -7.93 1.47 3.39
N SER A 171 -9.23 1.25 3.53
CA SER A 171 -9.97 0.29 2.69
C SER A 171 -10.32 0.89 1.33
N ASN A 172 -10.20 0.08 0.28
CA ASN A 172 -10.57 0.44 -1.09
C ASN A 172 -12.07 0.41 -1.27
N GLU A 173 -12.62 1.41 -1.97
CA GLU A 173 -13.89 1.21 -2.65
C GLU A 173 -13.69 0.25 -3.82
N VAL A 174 -14.50 -0.80 -3.88
CA VAL A 174 -14.45 -1.82 -4.92
C VAL A 174 -15.73 -1.80 -5.76
N ASN A 175 -15.56 -1.79 -7.08
CA ASN A 175 -16.68 -1.97 -7.99
C ASN A 175 -17.06 -3.46 -8.05
N LEU A 176 -18.04 -3.83 -7.24
CA LEU A 176 -18.46 -5.21 -7.05
C LEU A 176 -19.89 -5.44 -7.55
N THR A 177 -20.06 -6.19 -8.64
CA THR A 177 -21.38 -6.72 -9.02
C THR A 177 -21.72 -7.90 -8.13
N LEU A 178 -22.82 -7.82 -7.39
CA LEU A 178 -23.25 -8.86 -6.44
C LEU A 178 -24.06 -9.97 -7.12
N ASP A 179 -23.63 -11.22 -6.97
CA ASP A 179 -24.32 -12.44 -7.38
C ASP A 179 -24.81 -13.19 -6.14
N LEU A 180 -26.01 -12.83 -5.69
CA LEU A 180 -26.52 -13.20 -4.38
C LEU A 180 -26.94 -14.67 -4.30
N GLU A 181 -26.47 -15.33 -3.24
CA GLU A 181 -26.87 -16.65 -2.80
C GLU A 181 -27.30 -16.58 -1.33
N GLN A 182 -28.51 -17.06 -1.06
CA GLN A 182 -29.07 -17.08 0.29
C GLN A 182 -28.34 -18.11 1.14
N ARG A 183 -27.63 -17.64 2.16
CA ARG A 183 -26.91 -18.48 3.12
C ARG A 183 -27.17 -17.98 4.54
N GLU A 184 -27.20 -18.92 5.48
CA GLU A 184 -27.26 -18.58 6.91
C GLU A 184 -25.93 -17.91 7.30
N MET A 185 -25.99 -16.63 7.67
CA MET A 185 -24.83 -15.84 8.10
C MET A 185 -24.89 -15.57 9.60
N LYS A 186 -23.72 -15.52 10.23
CA LYS A 186 -23.54 -15.06 11.62
C LYS A 186 -22.47 -14.00 11.64
N TYR A 187 -22.67 -12.98 12.48
CA TYR A 187 -21.73 -11.88 12.61
C TYR A 187 -21.70 -11.33 14.04
N SER A 188 -20.65 -10.56 14.32
CA SER A 188 -20.65 -9.57 15.39
C SER A 188 -19.80 -8.38 14.97
N ILE A 189 -20.24 -7.18 15.36
CA ILE A 189 -19.45 -5.95 15.25
C ILE A 189 -18.91 -5.64 16.63
N ASP A 190 -17.61 -5.82 16.79
CA ASP A 190 -16.91 -5.63 18.06
C ASP A 190 -16.76 -4.12 18.36
N ALA A 191 -16.41 -3.33 17.34
CA ALA A 191 -16.23 -1.89 17.46
C ALA A 191 -16.56 -1.15 16.15
N VAL A 192 -17.03 0.09 16.30
CA VAL A 192 -17.10 1.10 15.24
C VAL A 192 -16.58 2.39 15.85
N GLU A 193 -15.47 2.90 15.34
CA GLU A 193 -14.77 4.05 15.89
C GLU A 193 -14.52 5.09 14.80
N GLU A 194 -14.77 6.36 15.12
CA GLU A 194 -14.27 7.47 14.33
C GLU A 194 -12.75 7.57 14.51
N LYS A 195 -12.04 7.59 13.40
CA LYS A 195 -10.60 7.84 13.30
C LYS A 195 -10.37 9.17 12.60
N LYS A 196 -9.10 9.59 12.53
CA LYS A 196 -8.70 10.86 11.92
C LYS A 196 -9.08 10.97 10.44
N PHE A 197 -8.98 9.87 9.69
CA PHE A 197 -9.20 9.85 8.23
C PHE A 197 -10.46 9.09 7.80
N GLY A 198 -11.22 8.54 8.74
CA GLY A 198 -12.36 7.71 8.41
C GLY A 198 -12.98 7.00 9.59
N PHE A 199 -13.74 5.95 9.31
CA PHE A 199 -14.28 5.04 10.32
C PHE A 199 -13.52 3.73 10.31
N GLU A 200 -13.14 3.24 11.49
CA GLU A 200 -12.68 1.86 11.65
C GLU A 200 -13.84 1.01 12.18
N MET A 201 -14.16 -0.07 11.47
CA MET A 201 -15.09 -1.08 11.96
C MET A 201 -14.38 -2.42 12.06
N VAL A 202 -14.48 -3.03 13.24
CA VAL A 202 -13.86 -4.30 13.58
C VAL A 202 -14.94 -5.30 13.95
N GLY A 203 -14.82 -6.51 13.43
CA GLY A 203 -15.77 -7.56 13.75
C GLY A 203 -15.37 -8.91 13.19
N TRP A 204 -16.35 -9.80 13.13
CA TRP A 204 -16.24 -11.08 12.46
C TRP A 204 -17.55 -11.45 11.78
N SER A 205 -17.45 -12.23 10.71
CA SER A 205 -18.61 -12.78 10.00
C SER A 205 -18.27 -14.06 9.27
N PHE A 206 -19.24 -14.97 9.18
CA PHE A 206 -19.15 -16.15 8.33
C PHE A 206 -20.52 -16.56 7.79
N ALA A 207 -20.51 -17.23 6.64
CA ALA A 207 -21.66 -17.94 6.12
C ALA A 207 -21.48 -19.45 6.33
N LYS A 208 -22.58 -20.13 6.66
CA LYS A 208 -22.59 -21.57 6.89
C LYS A 208 -22.14 -22.34 5.63
N ASN A 209 -21.38 -23.40 5.83
CA ASN A 209 -20.84 -24.27 4.78
C ASN A 209 -19.88 -23.56 3.81
N ILE A 210 -19.26 -22.45 4.21
CA ILE A 210 -18.19 -21.79 3.47
C ILE A 210 -16.85 -21.97 4.19
N ASP A 211 -15.80 -22.23 3.41
CA ASP A 211 -14.42 -22.10 3.89
C ASP A 211 -13.99 -20.63 3.83
N MET A 212 -13.87 -20.00 5.00
CA MET A 212 -13.56 -18.57 5.10
C MET A 212 -12.11 -18.26 4.71
N ARG A 213 -11.24 -19.27 4.63
CA ARG A 213 -9.86 -19.09 4.15
C ARG A 213 -9.81 -18.66 2.69
N ASN A 214 -10.74 -19.17 1.90
CA ASN A 214 -10.89 -18.86 0.47
C ASN A 214 -12.00 -17.83 0.19
N SER A 215 -12.37 -17.06 1.20
CA SER A 215 -13.43 -16.05 1.10
C SER A 215 -12.90 -14.66 1.39
N SER A 216 -13.59 -13.66 0.83
CA SER A 216 -13.37 -12.24 1.09
C SER A 216 -14.56 -11.64 1.81
N ILE A 217 -14.29 -10.72 2.73
CA ILE A 217 -15.31 -9.96 3.46
C ILE A 217 -15.26 -8.52 2.96
N TYR A 218 -16.43 -7.95 2.69
CA TYR A 218 -16.60 -6.55 2.31
C TYR A 218 -17.65 -5.90 3.19
N ILE A 219 -17.57 -4.57 3.31
CA ILE A 219 -18.59 -3.75 3.95
C ILE A 219 -19.30 -2.93 2.89
N LEU A 220 -20.61 -3.15 2.76
CA LEU A 220 -21.48 -2.38 1.90
C LEU A 220 -22.16 -1.28 2.72
N LEU A 221 -22.08 -0.06 2.21
CA LEU A 221 -22.74 1.12 2.75
C LEU A 221 -23.89 1.53 1.83
N ASP A 222 -25.07 1.70 2.43
CA ASP A 222 -26.29 2.09 1.72
C ASP A 222 -26.91 3.30 2.42
N ASN A 223 -26.89 4.46 1.76
CA ASN A 223 -27.53 5.69 2.24
C ASN A 223 -29.00 5.82 1.80
N GLY A 224 -29.58 4.79 1.18
CA GLY A 224 -30.94 4.79 0.65
C GLY A 224 -31.12 5.55 -0.68
N LYS A 225 -30.04 6.10 -1.24
CA LYS A 225 -30.00 6.64 -2.62
C LYS A 225 -29.52 5.54 -3.57
N ASP A 226 -29.48 5.85 -4.87
CA ASP A 226 -29.00 4.90 -5.90
C ASP A 226 -27.49 4.57 -5.80
N HIS A 227 -26.74 5.25 -4.93
CA HIS A 227 -25.31 5.05 -4.76
C HIS A 227 -25.01 4.15 -3.55
N LYS A 228 -24.43 2.97 -3.82
CA LYS A 228 -23.95 2.04 -2.80
C LYS A 228 -22.44 1.96 -2.90
N LEU A 229 -21.77 2.08 -1.77
CA LEU A 229 -20.31 1.96 -1.67
C LEU A 229 -19.98 0.59 -1.10
N ILE A 230 -18.99 -0.08 -1.66
CA ILE A 230 -18.54 -1.40 -1.17
C ILE A 230 -17.06 -1.28 -0.89
N PHE A 231 -16.66 -1.60 0.33
CA PHE A 231 -15.28 -1.52 0.79
C PHE A 231 -14.69 -2.91 1.02
N ASP A 232 -13.45 -3.13 0.59
CA ASP A 232 -12.68 -4.29 1.00
C ASP A 232 -12.34 -4.25 2.51
N SER A 233 -11.91 -5.38 3.06
CA SER A 233 -11.52 -5.45 4.48
C SER A 233 -10.26 -6.28 4.68
N PHE A 234 -9.55 -5.94 5.75
CA PHE A 234 -8.38 -6.67 6.21
C PHE A 234 -8.83 -7.87 7.03
N LYS A 235 -8.44 -9.05 6.58
CA LYS A 235 -8.78 -10.28 7.26
C LYS A 235 -8.00 -10.42 8.56
N VAL A 236 -8.70 -10.81 9.63
CA VAL A 236 -8.13 -11.03 10.97
C VAL A 236 -8.41 -12.46 11.41
N ILE A 237 -7.40 -13.09 12.00
CA ILE A 237 -7.54 -14.43 12.58
C ILE A 237 -8.32 -14.34 13.90
N ARG A 238 -9.34 -15.18 14.05
CA ARG A 238 -10.30 -15.23 15.17
C ARG A 238 -10.46 -16.66 15.68
N GLU A 239 -9.44 -17.09 16.42
CA GLU A 239 -9.45 -18.41 17.08
C GLU A 239 -10.62 -18.57 18.05
N ASP A 240 -11.06 -17.49 18.69
CA ASP A 240 -12.24 -17.46 19.55
C ASP A 240 -13.53 -17.83 18.81
N VAL A 241 -13.68 -17.36 17.57
CA VAL A 241 -14.82 -17.70 16.70
C VAL A 241 -14.74 -19.17 16.29
N LYS A 242 -13.57 -19.64 15.86
CA LYS A 242 -13.33 -21.05 15.55
C LYS A 242 -13.70 -21.96 16.73
N GLN A 243 -13.23 -21.64 17.94
CA GLN A 243 -13.52 -22.42 19.15
C GLN A 243 -15.01 -22.43 19.50
N LYS A 244 -15.68 -21.27 19.42
CA LYS A 244 -17.10 -21.13 19.76
C LYS A 244 -18.03 -21.88 18.82
N PHE A 245 -17.71 -21.90 17.52
CA PHE A 245 -18.57 -22.50 16.50
C PHE A 245 -18.09 -23.86 15.99
N GLY A 246 -16.93 -24.35 16.46
CA GLY A 246 -16.49 -25.73 16.30
C GLY A 246 -16.13 -26.15 14.87
N SER A 247 -15.61 -25.24 14.05
CA SER A 247 -15.25 -25.51 12.65
C SER A 247 -13.85 -25.01 12.32
N ASP A 248 -13.04 -25.88 11.70
CA ASP A 248 -11.64 -25.61 11.36
C ASP A 248 -11.42 -24.54 10.29
N HIS A 249 -12.49 -24.06 9.66
CA HIS A 249 -12.44 -23.09 8.56
C HIS A 249 -12.96 -21.71 8.96
N LEU A 250 -13.13 -21.47 10.27
CA LEU A 250 -13.68 -20.23 10.83
C LEU A 250 -12.65 -19.40 11.61
N ASP A 251 -11.37 -19.72 11.49
CA ASP A 251 -10.29 -18.88 12.01
C ASP A 251 -10.15 -17.58 11.19
N GLN A 252 -10.45 -17.60 9.89
CA GLN A 252 -10.34 -16.44 8.99
C GLN A 252 -11.63 -15.63 8.82
N THR A 253 -12.39 -15.46 9.90
CA THR A 253 -13.69 -14.75 9.89
C THR A 253 -13.61 -13.30 10.32
N GLY A 254 -12.51 -12.89 10.96
CA GLY A 254 -12.35 -11.53 11.44
C GLY A 254 -12.12 -10.57 10.29
N PHE A 255 -12.58 -9.34 10.48
CA PHE A 255 -12.32 -8.25 9.56
C PHE A 255 -12.06 -6.93 10.28
N VAL A 256 -11.27 -6.08 9.62
CA VAL A 256 -11.14 -4.66 9.90
C VAL A 256 -11.38 -3.92 8.60
N VAL A 257 -12.31 -2.97 8.59
CA VAL A 257 -12.49 -2.03 7.47
C VAL A 257 -12.14 -0.63 7.97
N ARG A 258 -11.48 0.17 7.13
CA ARG A 258 -11.16 1.58 7.41
C ARG A 258 -11.69 2.45 6.28
N ILE A 259 -12.91 2.94 6.45
CA ILE A 259 -13.68 3.65 5.42
C ILE A 259 -13.26 5.12 5.44
N PRO A 260 -12.67 5.65 4.36
CA PRO A 260 -12.16 7.01 4.37
C PRO A 260 -13.27 8.05 4.20
N TYR A 261 -13.12 9.22 4.84
CA TYR A 261 -14.14 10.27 4.86
C TYR A 261 -14.38 10.98 3.53
N ASP A 262 -13.39 10.99 2.65
CA ASP A 262 -13.43 11.63 1.33
C ASP A 262 -14.32 10.87 0.33
N LEU A 263 -14.59 9.59 0.59
CA LEU A 263 -15.51 8.76 -0.19
C LEU A 263 -16.95 8.77 0.35
N LEU A 264 -17.19 9.44 1.48
CA LEU A 264 -18.52 9.52 2.09
C LEU A 264 -19.16 10.88 1.81
N ASP A 265 -20.44 10.85 1.44
CA ASP A 265 -21.26 12.04 1.32
C ASP A 265 -21.44 12.70 2.70
N ASP A 266 -21.29 14.02 2.76
CA ASP A 266 -21.55 14.78 3.97
C ASP A 266 -23.00 14.62 4.42
N GLU A 267 -23.21 14.61 5.75
CA GLU A 267 -24.53 14.51 6.41
C GLU A 267 -25.34 13.25 6.04
N SER A 268 -24.74 12.27 5.37
CA SER A 268 -25.40 11.03 4.99
C SER A 268 -25.25 9.95 6.07
N LYS A 269 -26.35 9.25 6.34
CA LYS A 269 -26.40 8.07 7.21
C LYS A 269 -26.35 6.83 6.33
N TYR A 270 -25.38 5.97 6.57
CA TYR A 270 -25.20 4.74 5.83
C TYR A 270 -25.59 3.55 6.69
N LYS A 271 -26.57 2.78 6.23
CA LYS A 271 -26.80 1.43 6.75
C LYS A 271 -25.66 0.55 6.29
N THR A 272 -25.15 -0.27 7.20
CA THR A 272 -24.01 -1.13 6.91
C THR A 272 -24.46 -2.57 6.72
N SER A 273 -23.91 -3.23 5.71
CA SER A 273 -24.10 -4.65 5.43
C SER A 273 -22.76 -5.35 5.29
N ILE A 274 -22.67 -6.60 5.72
CA ILE A 274 -21.50 -7.44 5.51
C ILE A 274 -21.76 -8.31 4.28
N VAL A 275 -20.81 -8.31 3.34
CA VAL A 275 -20.84 -9.16 2.16
C VAL A 275 -19.70 -10.18 2.26
N ILE A 276 -20.02 -11.46 2.13
CA ILE A 276 -19.04 -12.55 2.03
C ILE A 276 -19.06 -13.09 0.61
N ARG A 277 -17.93 -12.99 -0.09
CA ARG A 277 -17.73 -13.55 -1.42
C ARG A 277 -16.94 -14.85 -1.33
N ASN A 278 -17.48 -15.92 -1.90
CA ASN A 278 -16.80 -17.20 -2.08
C ASN A 278 -17.10 -17.74 -3.48
N ASN A 279 -16.06 -18.05 -4.28
CA ASN A 279 -16.21 -18.58 -5.64
C ASN A 279 -17.17 -17.75 -6.53
N LYS A 280 -17.08 -16.41 -6.47
CA LYS A 280 -17.95 -15.45 -7.17
C LYS A 280 -19.43 -15.45 -6.75
N LYS A 281 -19.81 -16.19 -5.72
CA LYS A 281 -21.13 -16.12 -5.08
C LYS A 281 -21.07 -15.30 -3.81
N ASP A 282 -22.07 -14.47 -3.62
CA ASP A 282 -22.12 -13.50 -2.53
C ASP A 282 -23.23 -13.82 -1.55
N SER A 283 -22.93 -13.67 -0.26
CA SER A 283 -23.94 -13.67 0.78
C SER A 283 -23.91 -12.32 1.47
N ILE A 284 -25.07 -11.71 1.67
CA ILE A 284 -25.21 -10.39 2.27
C ILE A 284 -26.05 -10.47 3.52
N LEU A 285 -25.61 -9.78 4.57
CA LEU A 285 -26.36 -9.61 5.79
C LEU A 285 -26.35 -8.13 6.17
N ILE A 286 -27.54 -7.57 6.44
CA ILE A 286 -27.69 -6.20 6.94
C ILE A 286 -27.41 -6.21 8.44
N THR A 287 -26.55 -5.31 8.89
CA THR A 287 -26.25 -5.17 10.32
C THR A 287 -27.18 -4.16 10.98
N ASP A 288 -27.13 -4.10 12.31
CA ASP A 288 -27.78 -3.10 13.15
C ASP A 288 -26.99 -1.78 13.26
N ARG A 289 -25.82 -1.68 12.58
CA ARG A 289 -24.96 -0.50 12.61
C ARG A 289 -25.28 0.48 11.49
N VAL A 290 -25.28 1.75 11.87
CA VAL A 290 -25.34 2.91 10.98
C VAL A 290 -24.09 3.72 11.23
N ILE A 291 -23.41 4.14 10.16
CA ILE A 291 -22.34 5.13 10.25
C ILE A 291 -22.83 6.45 9.66
N GLU A 292 -22.38 7.54 10.23
CA GLU A 292 -22.75 8.88 9.84
C GLU A 292 -21.50 9.72 10.01
N LYS A 293 -21.02 10.34 8.93
CA LYS A 293 -19.90 11.27 8.97
C LYS A 293 -20.31 12.44 9.86
N SER A 294 -19.88 12.42 11.13
CA SER A 294 -20.14 13.54 12.02
C SER A 294 -19.31 14.72 11.52
N MET A 295 -19.95 15.88 11.34
CA MET A 295 -19.24 17.12 11.08
C MET A 295 -18.54 17.58 12.37
N LEU A 296 -17.56 16.82 12.85
CA LEU A 296 -16.59 17.34 13.80
C LEU A 296 -15.68 18.29 13.01
N ARG A 297 -16.12 19.55 12.96
CA ARG A 297 -15.29 20.69 12.62
C ARG A 297 -14.04 20.60 13.50
N ALA A 298 -12.90 20.30 12.90
CA ALA A 298 -11.62 20.49 13.57
C ALA A 298 -11.50 21.98 13.92
N GLU A 299 -11.44 22.28 15.22
CA GLU A 299 -10.80 23.49 15.74
C GLU A 299 -9.29 23.43 15.51
#